data_AF-A0A6P6A995-F1
#
_entry.id   AF-A0A6P6A995-F1
#
_cell.length_a   1.000
_cell.length_b   1.000
_cell.length_c   1.000
_cell.angle_alpha   90.00
_cell.angle_beta   90.00
_cell.angle_gamma   90.00
#
_symmetry.space_group_name_H-M   'P 1'
#
loop_
_entity.id
_entity.type
_entity.pdbx_description
1 polymer ?
#
loop_
_entity_poly.entity_id
_entity_poly.type
_entity_poly.pdbx_seq_one_letter_code
_entity_poly.pdbx_strand_id
1 'polypeptide(L)'
;MIDQVENHKKRFMPRQKVHVEVKHTMPPQKIEIFKSLEEWAENNLLIHLKPVEKCWQPQDFLPDPTSSDEFDEQFKELRERTKEIPDDYFVVLVGDMITEEALPTYQSFLNSLDGVRDEICASLTSWSICTRA
;
A
#
# COMPACT_ATOMS: atom_id res chain seq x y z
N MET A 1 -34.98 21.07 34.02
CA MET A 1 -34.64 21.36 32.62
C MET A 1 -33.57 20.36 32.23
N ILE A 2 -33.92 19.39 31.38
CA ILE A 2 -32.95 18.46 30.80
C ILE A 2 -32.52 19.13 29.51
N ASP A 3 -31.31 19.70 29.49
CA ASP A 3 -30.73 20.23 28.26
C ASP A 3 -30.42 19.07 27.32
N GLN A 4 -31.21 19.00 26.25
CA GLN A 4 -30.97 18.14 25.11
C GLN A 4 -29.65 18.59 24.47
N VAL A 5 -28.60 17.78 24.62
CA VAL A 5 -27.35 17.98 23.86
C VAL A 5 -27.66 17.66 22.40
N GLU A 6 -27.89 18.70 21.59
CA GLU A 6 -28.05 18.58 20.15
C GLU A 6 -26.79 17.94 19.55
N ASN A 7 -26.92 16.66 19.19
CA ASN A 7 -25.90 15.91 18.48
C ASN A 7 -25.91 16.34 17.00
N HIS A 8 -25.27 17.47 16.71
CA HIS A 8 -24.96 17.92 15.35
C HIS A 8 -23.90 17.00 14.75
N LYS A 9 -24.29 15.78 14.36
CA LYS A 9 -23.46 14.91 13.52
C LYS A 9 -23.24 15.61 12.18
N LYS A 10 -22.15 16.36 12.06
CA LYS A 10 -21.68 16.87 10.77
C LYS A 10 -21.56 15.68 9.81
N ARG A 11 -22.29 15.73 8.71
CA ARG A 11 -22.23 14.71 7.66
C ARG A 11 -20.80 14.62 7.18
N PHE A 12 -20.18 13.45 7.31
CA PHE A 12 -18.84 13.21 6.78
C PHE A 12 -18.86 13.47 5.28
N MET A 13 -17.97 14.35 4.82
CA MET A 13 -17.69 14.57 3.41
C MET A 13 -16.21 14.26 3.17
N PRO A 14 -15.89 13.35 2.22
CA PRO A 14 -14.51 13.13 1.82
C PRO A 14 -13.88 14.44 1.34
N ARG A 15 -12.61 14.66 1.69
CA ARG A 15 -11.88 15.82 1.14
C ARG A 15 -11.75 15.65 -0.37
N GLN A 16 -12.18 16.67 -1.11
CA GLN A 16 -12.03 16.72 -2.56
C GLN A 16 -10.70 17.37 -2.95
N LYS A 17 -10.16 17.01 -4.11
CA LYS A 17 -8.97 17.67 -4.67
C LYS A 17 -9.30 19.15 -4.93
N VAL A 18 -8.45 20.04 -4.42
CA VAL A 18 -8.60 21.51 -4.57
C VAL A 18 -7.96 22.01 -5.87
N HIS A 19 -7.09 21.21 -6.49
CA HIS A 19 -6.35 21.56 -7.70
C HIS A 19 -7.06 21.08 -8.97
N VAL A 20 -6.93 21.86 -10.05
CA VAL A 20 -7.38 21.48 -11.40
C VAL A 20 -6.61 20.24 -11.86
N GLU A 21 -7.33 19.28 -12.42
CA GLU A 21 -6.72 18.04 -12.92
C GLU A 21 -5.98 18.31 -14.24
N VAL A 22 -4.66 18.13 -14.23
CA VAL A 22 -3.81 18.18 -15.42
C VAL A 22 -3.22 16.78 -15.63
N LYS A 23 -3.41 16.21 -16.82
CA LYS A 23 -2.95 14.86 -17.19
C LYS A 23 -2.02 14.94 -18.40
N HIS A 24 -1.13 13.94 -18.52
CA HIS A 24 -0.28 13.74 -19.71
C HIS A 24 0.57 14.97 -20.08
N THR A 25 1.23 15.58 -19.08
CA THR A 25 2.11 16.75 -19.31
C THR A 25 3.42 16.39 -20.00
N MET A 26 3.78 15.11 -20.04
CA MET A 26 4.98 14.64 -20.71
C MET A 26 4.79 14.64 -22.24
N PRO A 27 5.69 15.24 -23.03
CA PRO A 27 5.62 15.16 -24.48
C PRO A 27 5.62 13.70 -24.95
N PRO A 28 4.75 13.30 -25.89
CA PRO A 28 4.63 11.90 -26.32
C PRO A 28 5.94 11.28 -26.83
N GLN A 29 6.83 12.08 -27.41
CA GLN A 29 8.13 11.62 -27.90
C GLN A 29 9.03 11.08 -26.78
N LYS A 30 8.85 11.54 -25.54
CA LYS A 30 9.64 11.08 -24.38
C LYS A 30 9.25 9.68 -23.90
N ILE A 31 8.09 9.16 -24.31
CA ILE A 31 7.70 7.77 -24.02
C ILE A 31 8.74 6.79 -24.57
N GLU A 32 9.35 7.11 -25.71
CA GLU A 32 10.36 6.26 -26.35
C GLU A 32 11.61 6.06 -25.48
N ILE A 33 11.90 7.00 -24.56
CA ILE A 33 13.01 6.87 -23.61
C ILE A 33 12.78 5.65 -22.70
N PHE A 34 11.57 5.47 -22.16
CA PHE A 34 11.26 4.35 -21.28
C PHE A 34 11.31 3.01 -22.00
N LYS A 35 10.90 2.98 -23.28
CA LYS A 35 11.08 1.79 -24.12
C LYS A 35 12.56 1.48 -24.36
N SER A 36 13.40 2.49 -24.59
CA SER A 36 14.84 2.28 -24.77
C SER A 36 15.56 1.84 -23.49
N LEU A 37 14.98 2.11 -22.31
CA LEU A 37 15.51 1.75 -21.00
C LEU A 37 15.01 0.40 -20.48
N GLU A 38 14.29 -0.37 -21.30
CA GLU A 38 13.69 -1.64 -20.90
C GLU A 38 14.75 -2.65 -20.39
N GLU A 39 15.80 -2.92 -21.16
CA GLU A 39 16.90 -3.80 -20.78
C GLU A 39 17.69 -3.24 -19.57
N TRP A 40 17.79 -1.91 -19.47
CA TRP A 40 18.42 -1.29 -18.32
C TRP A 40 17.61 -1.54 -17.04
N ALA A 41 16.29 -1.39 -17.10
CA ALA A 41 15.40 -1.65 -15.97
C ALA A 41 15.42 -3.12 -15.57
N GLU A 42 15.44 -4.05 -16.53
CA GLU A 42 15.60 -5.48 -16.24
C GLU A 42 16.86 -5.75 -15.40
N ASN A 43 18.00 -5.19 -15.84
CA ASN A 43 19.30 -5.47 -15.22
C ASN A 43 19.61 -4.65 -13.96
N ASN A 44 18.94 -3.52 -13.73
CA ASN A 44 19.28 -2.59 -12.65
C ASN A 44 18.12 -2.29 -11.70
N LEU A 45 16.86 -2.44 -12.12
CA LEU A 45 15.69 -2.23 -11.28
C LEU A 45 15.17 -3.54 -10.71
N LEU A 46 14.92 -4.54 -11.56
CA LEU A 46 14.28 -5.80 -11.13
C LEU A 46 15.14 -6.62 -10.16
N ILE A 47 16.47 -6.40 -10.16
CA ILE A 47 17.40 -7.05 -9.22
C ILE A 47 17.12 -6.72 -7.75
N HIS A 48 16.41 -5.63 -7.47
CA HIS A 48 16.02 -5.23 -6.12
C HIS A 48 14.76 -5.96 -5.63
N LEU A 49 14.02 -6.61 -6.53
CA LEU A 49 12.87 -7.42 -6.17
C LEU A 49 13.35 -8.73 -5.56
N LYS A 50 12.91 -9.00 -4.34
CA LYS A 50 13.23 -10.25 -3.67
C LYS A 50 12.35 -11.35 -4.25
N PRO A 51 12.91 -12.54 -4.59
CA PRO A 51 12.09 -13.67 -5.00
C PRO A 51 11.07 -14.02 -3.92
N VAL A 52 9.84 -14.33 -4.31
CA VAL A 52 8.70 -14.62 -3.40
C VAL A 52 9.10 -15.65 -2.33
N GLU A 53 9.82 -16.69 -2.72
CA GLU A 53 10.21 -17.78 -1.80
C GLU A 53 11.27 -17.40 -0.78
N LYS A 54 11.85 -16.20 -0.92
CA LYS A 54 12.75 -15.60 0.05
C LYS A 54 12.09 -14.44 0.80
N CYS A 55 10.90 -13.99 0.41
CA CYS A 55 10.14 -12.97 1.13
C CYS A 55 9.60 -13.53 2.44
N TRP A 56 9.63 -12.71 3.48
CA TRP A 56 8.85 -12.99 4.67
C TRP A 56 7.37 -12.85 4.32
N GLN A 57 6.52 -13.62 4.99
CA GLN A 57 5.07 -13.55 4.87
C GLN A 57 4.48 -13.03 6.19
N PRO A 58 3.29 -12.39 6.18
CA PRO A 58 2.68 -11.87 7.41
C PRO A 58 2.56 -12.93 8.51
N GLN A 59 2.30 -14.19 8.13
CA GLN A 59 2.17 -15.31 9.07
C GLN A 59 3.47 -15.59 9.86
N ASP A 60 4.65 -15.23 9.34
CA ASP A 60 5.94 -15.40 10.04
C ASP A 60 6.01 -14.57 11.34
N PHE A 61 5.17 -13.53 11.47
CA PHE A 61 5.14 -12.61 12.60
C PHE A 61 3.81 -12.62 13.38
N LEU A 62 2.86 -13.47 12.97
CA LEU A 62 1.55 -13.59 13.60
C LEU A 62 1.42 -14.92 14.35
N PRO A 63 0.59 -14.98 15.41
CA PRO A 63 0.27 -16.25 16.06
C PRO A 63 -0.21 -17.29 15.04
N ASP A 64 0.28 -18.52 15.15
CA ASP A 64 -0.03 -19.58 14.19
C ASP A 64 -1.43 -20.15 14.46
N PRO A 65 -2.42 -19.91 13.57
CA PRO A 65 -3.79 -20.39 13.80
C PRO A 65 -3.93 -21.90 13.61
N THR A 66 -2.93 -22.59 13.04
CA THR A 66 -2.96 -24.03 12.80
C THR A 66 -2.52 -24.83 14.02
N SER A 67 -1.76 -24.21 14.91
CA SER A 67 -1.28 -24.79 16.17
C SER A 67 -2.27 -24.50 17.29
N SER A 68 -3.40 -25.23 17.31
CA SER A 68 -4.55 -24.98 18.20
C SER A 68 -4.19 -24.86 19.69
N ASP A 69 -3.19 -25.61 20.13
CA ASP A 69 -2.81 -25.69 21.54
C ASP A 69 -1.95 -24.48 21.98
N GLU A 70 -1.22 -23.84 21.05
CA GLU A 70 -0.30 -22.72 21.31
C GLU A 70 -0.87 -21.36 20.86
N PHE A 71 -1.83 -21.36 19.93
CA PHE A 71 -2.40 -20.13 19.36
C PHE A 71 -2.98 -19.21 20.44
N ASP A 72 -3.79 -19.77 21.35
CA ASP A 72 -4.44 -19.00 22.41
C ASP A 72 -3.41 -18.37 23.38
N GLU A 73 -2.30 -19.07 23.65
CA GLU A 73 -1.21 -18.55 24.49
C GLU A 73 -0.44 -17.42 23.78
N GLN A 74 -0.03 -17.64 22.53
CA GLN A 74 0.65 -16.63 21.72
C GLN A 74 -0.21 -15.38 21.52
N PHE A 75 -1.51 -15.57 21.28
CA PHE A 75 -2.48 -14.47 21.15
C PHE A 75 -2.64 -13.71 22.46
N LYS A 76 -2.73 -14.42 23.59
CA LYS A 76 -2.79 -13.81 24.92
C LYS A 76 -1.52 -13.00 25.21
N GLU A 77 -0.34 -13.55 24.94
CA GLU A 77 0.94 -12.86 25.14
C GLU A 77 1.01 -11.57 24.30
N LEU A 78 0.62 -11.63 23.03
CA LEU A 78 0.53 -10.46 22.17
C LEU A 78 -0.36 -9.38 22.79
N ARG A 79 -1.55 -9.75 23.30
CA ARG A 79 -2.47 -8.81 23.94
C ARG A 79 -1.99 -8.26 25.27
N GLU A 80 -1.18 -8.99 26.03
CA GLU A 80 -0.59 -8.46 27.27
C GLU A 80 0.49 -7.42 26.94
N ARG A 81 1.38 -7.70 25.99
CA ARG A 81 2.41 -6.73 25.55
C ARG A 81 1.81 -5.44 24.99
N THR A 82 0.69 -5.53 24.27
CA THR A 82 0.05 -4.32 23.72
C THR A 82 -0.55 -3.41 24.79
N LYS A 83 -0.83 -3.89 26.01
CA LYS A 83 -1.30 -3.02 27.12
C LYS A 83 -0.21 -2.07 27.62
N GLU A 84 1.07 -2.38 27.38
CA GLU A 84 2.21 -1.54 27.77
C GLU A 84 2.54 -0.48 26.71
N ILE A 85 1.87 -0.52 25.55
CA ILE A 85 2.07 0.43 24.45
C ILE A 85 1.09 1.60 24.62
N PRO A 86 1.57 2.86 24.61
CA PRO A 86 0.71 4.04 24.79
C PRO A 86 -0.20 4.29 23.58
N ASP A 87 -1.37 4.89 23.82
CA ASP A 87 -2.35 5.23 22.76
C ASP A 87 -1.75 6.12 21.65
N ASP A 88 -0.87 7.05 22.01
CA ASP A 88 -0.18 7.92 21.04
C ASP A 88 0.59 7.13 19.97
N TYR A 89 1.13 5.97 20.35
CA TYR A 89 1.78 5.06 19.42
C TYR A 89 0.77 4.41 18.47
N PHE A 90 -0.38 3.95 19.01
CA PHE A 90 -1.44 3.34 18.21
C PHE A 90 -2.06 4.32 17.22
N VAL A 91 -2.16 5.61 17.54
CA VAL A 91 -2.63 6.63 16.59
C VAL A 91 -1.75 6.67 15.34
N VAL A 92 -0.43 6.65 15.52
CA VAL A 92 0.53 6.63 14.39
C VAL A 92 0.47 5.30 13.66
N LEU A 93 0.52 4.18 14.39
CA LEU A 93 0.51 2.83 13.80
C LEU A 93 -0.76 2.56 12.98
N VAL A 94 -1.93 3.00 13.46
CA VAL A 94 -3.19 2.87 12.73
C VAL A 94 -3.19 3.79 11.50
N GLY A 95 -2.60 4.98 11.59
CA GLY A 95 -2.40 5.86 10.43
C GLY A 95 -1.54 5.22 9.35
N ASP A 96 -0.46 4.55 9.75
CA ASP A 96 0.42 3.81 8.85
C ASP A 96 -0.34 2.64 8.20
N MET A 97 -1.04 1.82 8.99
CA MET A 97 -1.85 0.70 8.47
C MET A 97 -2.92 1.17 7.47
N ILE A 98 -3.64 2.26 7.75
CA ILE A 98 -4.64 2.83 6.82
C ILE A 98 -3.97 3.27 5.51
N THR A 99 -2.76 3.79 5.58
CA THR A 99 -2.00 4.23 4.41
C THR A 99 -1.54 3.02 3.59
N GLU A 100 -1.00 1.98 4.22
CA GLU A 100 -0.62 0.73 3.55
C GLU A 100 -1.82 0.01 2.90
N GLU A 101 -2.99 -0.01 3.54
CA GLU A 101 -4.23 -0.61 2.99
C GLU A 101 -4.80 0.19 1.79
N ALA A 102 -4.34 1.42 1.55
CA ALA A 102 -4.71 2.19 0.37
C ALA A 102 -3.95 1.76 -0.91
N LEU A 103 -3.24 0.62 -0.87
CA LEU A 103 -2.41 0.05 -1.94
C LEU A 103 -3.04 0.07 -3.35
N PRO A 104 -4.35 -0.23 -3.56
CA PRO A 104 -4.96 -0.13 -4.89
C PRO A 104 -4.84 1.27 -5.50
N THR A 105 -4.81 2.31 -4.67
CA THR A 105 -4.61 3.71 -5.12
C THR A 105 -3.18 3.94 -5.59
N TYR A 106 -2.18 3.37 -4.92
CA TYR A 106 -0.77 3.49 -5.29
C TYR A 106 -0.45 2.78 -6.60
N GLN A 107 -0.98 1.56 -6.78
CA GLN A 107 -0.83 0.84 -8.04
C GLN A 107 -1.52 1.58 -9.21
N SER A 108 -2.73 2.10 -8.97
CA SER A 108 -3.43 2.94 -9.96
C SER A 108 -2.66 4.20 -10.32
N PHE A 109 -1.97 4.80 -9.35
CA PHE A 109 -1.10 5.96 -9.58
C PHE A 109 0.07 5.60 -10.51
N LEU A 110 0.78 4.50 -10.26
CA LEU A 110 1.85 4.04 -11.14
C LEU A 110 1.34 3.73 -12.55
N ASN A 111 0.17 3.08 -12.66
CA ASN A 111 -0.49 2.82 -13.95
C ASN A 111 -1.08 4.06 -14.64
N SER A 112 -0.99 5.24 -14.01
CA SER A 112 -1.32 6.51 -14.67
C SER A 112 -0.10 7.19 -15.32
N LEU A 113 1.11 6.69 -15.06
CA LEU A 113 2.36 7.25 -15.57
C LEU A 113 2.61 6.84 -17.02
N ASP A 114 2.80 7.83 -17.89
CA ASP A 114 3.07 7.59 -19.30
C ASP A 114 4.43 6.89 -19.51
N GLY A 115 4.42 5.86 -20.35
CA GLY A 115 5.62 5.10 -20.73
C GLY A 115 5.98 3.92 -19.82
N VAL A 116 5.36 3.81 -18.64
CA VAL A 116 5.62 2.71 -17.69
C VAL A 116 4.36 1.94 -17.26
N ARG A 117 3.16 2.41 -17.64
CA ARG A 117 1.90 1.76 -17.26
C ARG A 117 1.81 0.31 -17.75
N ASP A 118 1.14 -0.52 -16.96
CA ASP A 118 0.72 -1.85 -17.39
C ASP A 118 -0.61 -1.79 -18.18
N GLU A 119 -0.51 -1.94 -19.50
CA GLU A 119 -1.66 -1.80 -20.41
C GLU A 119 -2.68 -2.95 -20.30
N ILE A 120 -2.25 -4.13 -19.84
CA ILE A 120 -3.11 -5.34 -19.82
C ILE A 120 -3.18 -6.01 -18.43
N CYS A 121 -2.64 -5.38 -17.39
CA CYS A 121 -2.50 -5.94 -16.03
C CYS A 121 -1.66 -7.24 -15.97
N ALA A 122 -0.91 -7.52 -17.04
CA ALA A 122 -0.12 -8.73 -17.22
C ALA A 122 1.02 -8.51 -18.23
N SER A 123 1.35 -7.26 -18.56
CA SER A 123 2.43 -6.96 -19.50
C SER A 123 3.77 -7.50 -18.96
N LEU A 124 4.60 -7.99 -19.89
CA LEU A 124 5.91 -8.56 -19.60
C LEU A 124 7.05 -7.53 -19.66
N THR A 125 6.74 -6.24 -19.82
CA THR A 125 7.74 -5.19 -19.65
C THR A 125 8.20 -5.15 -18.19
N SER A 126 9.49 -4.94 -17.97
CA SER A 126 10.18 -4.66 -16.71
C SER A 126 9.44 -3.63 -15.87
N TRP A 127 8.93 -2.55 -16.46
CA TRP A 127 8.15 -1.54 -15.76
C TRP A 127 6.86 -2.10 -15.15
N SER A 128 6.12 -2.88 -15.95
CA SER A 128 4.88 -3.54 -15.51
C SER A 128 5.14 -4.65 -14.49
N ILE A 129 6.21 -5.44 -14.67
CA ILE A 129 6.64 -6.46 -13.71
C ILE A 129 6.96 -5.79 -12.36
N CYS A 130 7.74 -4.71 -12.35
CA CYS A 130 8.04 -3.95 -11.14
C CYS A 130 6.79 -3.38 -10.46
N THR A 131 5.77 -2.99 -11.22
CA THR A 131 4.52 -2.43 -10.68
C THR A 131 3.63 -3.50 -10.03
N ARG A 132 3.79 -4.77 -10.39
CA ARG A 132 3.01 -5.90 -9.85
C ARG A 132 3.75 -6.71 -8.78
N ALA A 133 5.06 -6.55 -8.67
CA ALA A 133 5.89 -7.23 -7.68
C ALA A 133 5.70 -6.64 -6.29
#